data_AF-A0AAW8M0F6-F1
#
_entry.id   AF-A0AAW8M0F6-F1
#
_cell.length_a   1.000
_cell.length_b   1.000
_cell.length_c   1.000
_cell.angle_alpha   90.00
_cell.angle_beta   90.00
_cell.angle_gamma   90.00
#
_symmetry.space_group_name_H-M   'P 1'
#
loop_
_entity.id
_entity.type
_entity.pdbx_description
1 polymer ?
#
loop_
_entity_poly.entity_id
_entity_poly.type
_entity_poly.pdbx_seq_one_letter_code
_entity_poly.pdbx_strand_id
1 'polypeptide(L)'
;MNKFFTNFASRTASFSGSSTAFVVALGTIIVWAASGPLFEFSEVWQLVINTGTTIVTFLMIFLVQNSQNRDSAAMEAKLDELLRAVEQARADFIGIEHLTEEEIEDIRARLEKENGPEGEKPSPHHAMTRLLSRR
;
A
#
# COMPACT_ATOMS: atom_id res chain seq x y z
N MET A 1 -11.24 -21.07 9.81
CA MET A 1 -11.32 -19.66 10.27
C MET A 1 -12.79 -19.31 10.50
N ASN A 2 -13.19 -18.95 11.74
CA ASN A 2 -14.61 -18.73 12.07
C ASN A 2 -15.20 -17.55 11.26
N LYS A 3 -16.36 -17.77 10.62
CA LYS A 3 -17.09 -16.75 9.84
C LYS A 3 -17.34 -15.44 10.62
N PHE A 4 -17.42 -15.52 11.95
CA PHE A 4 -17.50 -14.37 12.85
C PHE A 4 -16.26 -13.47 12.79
N PHE A 5 -15.05 -14.05 12.79
CA PHE A 5 -13.80 -13.29 12.70
C PHE A 5 -13.69 -12.61 11.33
N THR A 6 -14.04 -13.31 10.26
CA THR A 6 -14.01 -12.76 8.90
C THR A 6 -14.99 -11.59 8.73
N ASN A 7 -16.22 -11.71 9.26
CA ASN A 7 -17.20 -10.62 9.21
C ASN A 7 -16.86 -9.44 10.12
N PHE A 8 -16.31 -9.70 11.31
CA PHE A 8 -15.86 -8.64 12.21
C PHE A 8 -14.65 -7.91 11.61
N ALA A 9 -13.66 -8.64 11.09
CA ALA A 9 -12.50 -8.08 10.43
C ALA A 9 -12.90 -7.30 9.17
N SER A 10 -13.83 -7.79 8.33
CA SER A 10 -14.25 -7.07 7.13
C SER A 10 -15.02 -5.79 7.47
N ARG A 11 -15.88 -5.81 8.51
CA ARG A 11 -16.59 -4.61 8.98
C ARG A 11 -15.63 -3.59 9.57
N THR A 12 -14.73 -4.00 10.44
CA THR A 12 -13.72 -3.13 11.06
C THR A 12 -12.75 -2.55 10.02
N ALA A 13 -12.37 -3.34 9.01
CA ALA A 13 -11.55 -2.87 7.89
C ALA A 13 -12.31 -1.88 6.98
N SER A 14 -13.58 -2.16 6.66
CA SER A 14 -14.42 -1.23 5.88
C SER A 14 -14.69 0.07 6.62
N PHE A 15 -14.77 0.01 7.94
CA PHE A 15 -14.98 1.19 8.77
C PHE A 15 -13.71 2.03 8.88
N SER A 16 -12.54 1.43 9.13
CA SER A 16 -11.26 2.16 9.26
C SER A 16 -10.89 3.01 8.03
N GLY A 17 -11.34 2.63 6.83
CA GLY A 17 -11.13 3.40 5.60
C GLY A 17 -12.23 4.40 5.25
N SER A 18 -13.31 4.49 6.03
CA SER A 18 -14.50 5.29 5.72
C SER A 18 -14.44 6.70 6.32
N SER A 19 -15.01 7.69 5.63
CA SER A 19 -15.18 9.06 6.16
C SER A 19 -15.92 9.10 7.51
N THR A 20 -16.78 8.10 7.77
CA THR A 20 -17.47 7.95 9.05
C THR A 20 -16.55 7.59 10.21
N ALA A 21 -15.49 6.80 10.01
CA ALA A 21 -14.53 6.51 11.07
C ALA A 21 -13.72 7.74 11.45
N PHE A 22 -13.35 8.57 10.46
CA PHE A 22 -12.67 9.84 10.72
C PHE A 22 -13.53 10.78 11.58
N VAL A 23 -14.82 10.93 11.25
CA VAL A 23 -15.74 11.77 12.03
C VAL A 23 -15.90 11.26 13.46
N VAL A 24 -16.00 9.94 13.66
CA VAL A 24 -16.10 9.33 15.00
C VAL A 24 -14.80 9.51 15.79
N ALA A 25 -13.64 9.31 15.17
CA ALA A 25 -12.34 9.52 15.81
C ALA A 25 -12.16 10.99 16.22
N LEU A 26 -12.47 11.92 15.34
CA LEU A 26 -12.41 13.35 15.62
C LEU A 26 -13.39 13.75 16.74
N GLY A 27 -14.62 13.23 16.70
CA GLY A 27 -15.60 13.44 17.77
C GLY A 27 -15.10 12.92 19.13
N THR A 28 -14.44 11.77 19.15
CA THR A 28 -13.84 11.20 20.36
C THR A 28 -12.76 12.12 20.94
N ILE A 29 -11.89 12.69 20.09
CA ILE A 29 -10.86 13.64 20.51
C ILE A 29 -11.49 14.93 21.06
N ILE A 30 -12.54 15.45 20.43
CA ILE A 30 -13.25 16.65 20.89
C ILE A 30 -13.89 16.41 22.26
N VAL A 31 -14.58 15.28 22.45
CA VAL A 31 -15.21 14.91 23.73
C VAL A 31 -14.14 14.74 24.81
N TRP A 32 -13.04 14.06 24.50
CA TRP A 32 -11.91 13.95 25.42
C TRP A 32 -11.36 15.32 25.81
N ALA A 33 -11.06 16.20 24.85
CA ALA A 33 -10.55 17.55 25.11
C ALA A 33 -11.53 18.38 25.98
N ALA A 34 -12.83 18.31 25.68
CA ALA A 34 -13.88 18.99 26.45
C ALA A 34 -14.03 18.46 27.88
N SER A 35 -13.66 17.20 28.14
CA SER A 35 -13.62 16.64 29.49
C SER A 35 -12.40 17.10 30.31
N GLY A 36 -11.36 17.62 29.65
CA GLY A 36 -10.11 18.05 30.30
C GLY A 36 -10.29 19.02 31.48
N PRO A 37 -11.10 20.09 31.37
CA PRO A 37 -11.36 21.01 32.48
C PRO A 37 -12.02 20.36 33.71
N LEU A 38 -12.83 19.31 33.53
CA LEU A 38 -13.45 18.57 34.64
C LEU A 38 -12.45 17.71 35.41
N PHE A 39 -11.38 17.29 34.74
CA PHE A 39 -10.31 16.44 35.30
C PHE A 39 -9.02 17.23 35.56
N GLU A 40 -9.07 18.56 35.53
CA GLU A 40 -7.93 19.47 35.73
C GLU A 40 -6.71 19.12 34.85
N PHE A 41 -6.95 18.55 33.66
CA PHE A 41 -5.89 18.05 32.77
C PHE A 41 -4.91 17.06 33.44
N SER A 42 -5.41 16.24 34.37
CA SER A 42 -4.61 15.29 35.15
C SER A 42 -3.81 14.28 34.32
N GLU A 43 -2.75 13.73 34.94
CA GLU A 43 -1.91 12.67 34.35
C GLU A 43 -2.73 11.44 33.92
N VAL A 44 -3.75 11.04 34.70
CA VAL A 44 -4.62 9.90 34.34
C VAL A 44 -5.46 10.22 33.11
N TRP A 45 -5.96 11.46 32.99
CA TRP A 45 -6.74 11.91 31.84
C TRP A 45 -5.92 11.89 30.53
N GLN A 46 -4.63 12.28 30.60
CA GLN A 46 -3.71 12.19 29.46
C GLN A 46 -3.31 10.73 29.17
N LEU A 47 -3.07 9.93 30.21
CA LEU A 47 -2.67 8.53 30.06
C LEU A 47 -3.74 7.70 29.32
N VAL A 48 -5.03 7.96 29.58
CA VAL A 48 -6.13 7.22 28.94
C VAL A 48 -6.13 7.40 27.42
N ILE A 49 -5.99 8.63 26.91
CA ILE A 49 -6.00 8.87 25.46
C ILE A 49 -4.73 8.32 24.80
N ASN A 50 -3.58 8.48 25.45
CA ASN A 50 -2.30 8.02 24.92
C ASN A 50 -2.27 6.49 24.84
N THR A 51 -2.67 5.82 25.92
CA THR A 51 -2.71 4.35 25.97
C THR A 51 -3.74 3.80 24.99
N GLY A 52 -4.94 4.37 24.98
CA GLY A 52 -6.02 3.94 24.08
C GLY A 52 -5.65 4.09 22.61
N THR A 53 -5.14 5.26 22.22
CA THR A 53 -4.73 5.53 20.83
C THR A 53 -3.57 4.65 20.40
N THR A 54 -2.64 4.33 21.31
CA THR A 54 -1.54 3.41 21.02
C THR A 54 -2.04 2.01 20.71
N ILE A 55 -2.97 1.47 21.51
CA ILE A 55 -3.58 0.16 21.25
C ILE A 55 -4.32 0.17 19.92
N VAL A 56 -5.14 1.19 19.66
CA VAL A 56 -5.87 1.32 18.39
C VAL A 56 -4.91 1.40 17.21
N THR A 57 -3.86 2.20 17.30
CA THR A 57 -2.83 2.33 16.25
C THR A 57 -2.14 1.00 16.00
N PHE A 58 -1.75 0.27 17.06
CA PHE A 58 -1.12 -1.04 16.94
C PHE A 58 -2.02 -2.03 16.19
N LEU A 59 -3.31 -2.09 16.56
CA LEU A 59 -4.29 -2.90 15.83
C LEU A 59 -4.49 -2.42 14.39
N MET A 60 -4.47 -1.11 14.16
CA MET A 60 -4.62 -0.51 12.84
C MET A 60 -3.47 -0.90 11.92
N ILE A 61 -2.23 -0.94 12.40
CA ILE A 61 -1.07 -1.39 11.61
C ILE A 61 -1.33 -2.80 11.07
N PHE A 62 -1.78 -3.74 11.90
CA PHE A 62 -2.09 -5.10 11.42
C PHE A 62 -3.26 -5.13 10.43
N LEU A 63 -4.30 -4.32 10.65
CA LEU A 63 -5.43 -4.25 9.72
C LEU A 63 -5.03 -3.67 8.37
N VAL A 64 -4.24 -2.60 8.39
CA VAL A 64 -3.70 -1.95 7.21
C VAL A 64 -2.76 -2.91 6.48
N GLN A 65 -1.85 -3.58 7.18
CA GLN A 65 -0.96 -4.59 6.60
C GLN A 65 -1.76 -5.75 5.97
N ASN A 66 -2.82 -6.25 6.63
CA ASN A 66 -3.64 -7.31 6.07
C ASN A 66 -4.40 -6.87 4.81
N SER A 67 -4.93 -5.64 4.79
CA SER A 67 -5.58 -5.09 3.59
C SER A 67 -4.56 -4.88 2.48
N GLN A 68 -3.43 -4.26 2.79
CA GLN A 68 -2.34 -3.98 1.85
C GLN A 68 -1.78 -5.27 1.26
N ASN A 69 -1.52 -6.30 2.07
CA ASN A 69 -1.03 -7.59 1.60
C ASN A 69 -1.98 -8.24 0.59
N ARG A 70 -3.30 -8.19 0.85
CA ARG A 70 -4.30 -8.70 -0.08
C ARG A 70 -4.38 -7.88 -1.36
N ASP A 71 -4.33 -6.55 -1.23
CA ASP A 71 -4.43 -5.65 -2.38
C ASP A 71 -3.17 -5.72 -3.27
N SER A 72 -1.98 -5.92 -2.68
CA SER A 72 -0.74 -6.22 -3.40
C SER A 72 -0.84 -7.52 -4.20
N ALA A 73 -1.25 -8.63 -3.57
CA ALA A 73 -1.43 -9.91 -4.28
C ALA A 73 -2.46 -9.81 -5.43
N ALA A 74 -3.52 -9.02 -5.24
CA ALA A 74 -4.50 -8.79 -6.31
C ALA A 74 -3.93 -7.90 -7.44
N MET A 75 -2.99 -7.00 -7.14
CA MET A 75 -2.28 -6.21 -8.14
C MET A 75 -1.33 -7.09 -8.95
N GLU A 76 -0.52 -7.90 -8.28
CA GLU A 76 0.40 -8.88 -8.87
C GLU A 76 -0.34 -9.79 -9.86
N ALA A 77 -1.42 -10.45 -9.43
CA ALA A 77 -2.21 -11.32 -10.30
C ALA A 77 -2.81 -10.62 -11.54
N LYS A 78 -3.16 -9.33 -11.43
CA LYS A 78 -3.65 -8.56 -12.58
C LYS A 78 -2.53 -8.21 -13.55
N LEU A 79 -1.35 -7.87 -13.03
CA LEU A 79 -0.16 -7.60 -13.85
C LEU A 79 0.29 -8.86 -14.58
N ASP A 80 0.27 -10.00 -13.91
CA ASP A 80 0.56 -11.31 -14.52
C ASP A 80 -0.38 -11.63 -15.68
N GLU A 81 -1.68 -11.38 -15.53
CA GLU A 81 -2.64 -11.58 -16.62
C GLU A 81 -2.35 -10.64 -17.81
N LEU A 82 -2.00 -9.38 -17.54
CA LEU A 82 -1.62 -8.42 -18.58
C LEU A 82 -0.32 -8.83 -19.29
N LEU A 83 0.70 -9.26 -18.55
CA LEU A 83 1.95 -9.77 -19.12
C LEU A 83 1.70 -11.00 -19.99
N ARG A 84 0.88 -11.94 -19.51
CA ARG A 84 0.51 -13.13 -20.29
C ARG A 84 -0.23 -12.80 -21.59
N ALA A 85 -0.97 -11.69 -21.64
CA ALA A 85 -1.70 -11.25 -22.83
C ALA A 85 -0.80 -10.52 -23.86
N VAL A 86 0.42 -10.12 -23.52
CA VAL A 86 1.33 -9.38 -24.39
C VAL A 86 2.33 -10.33 -25.06
N GLU A 87 2.27 -10.48 -26.39
CA GLU A 87 3.11 -11.44 -27.14
C GLU A 87 4.63 -11.26 -26.97
N GLN A 88 5.09 -10.02 -26.69
CA GLN A 88 6.52 -9.71 -26.49
C GLN A 88 6.92 -9.61 -25.01
N ALA A 89 6.01 -9.89 -24.07
CA ALA A 89 6.33 -9.86 -22.66
C ALA A 89 7.16 -11.10 -22.28
N ARG A 90 8.09 -10.90 -21.33
CA ARG A 90 8.94 -11.98 -20.83
C ARG A 90 8.17 -12.77 -19.78
N ALA A 91 8.02 -14.07 -20.01
CA ALA A 91 7.33 -14.97 -19.09
C ALA A 91 8.00 -15.04 -17.71
N ASP A 92 9.32 -14.79 -17.64
CA ASP A 92 10.11 -14.81 -16.41
C ASP A 92 9.68 -13.74 -15.37
N PHE A 93 8.86 -12.76 -15.76
CA PHE A 93 8.32 -11.73 -14.86
C PHE A 93 6.96 -12.10 -14.26
N ILE A 94 6.32 -13.16 -14.74
CA ILE A 94 5.04 -13.64 -14.21
C ILE A 94 5.33 -14.38 -12.90
N GLY A 95 4.70 -13.96 -11.80
CA GLY A 95 4.92 -14.55 -10.48
C GLY A 95 6.30 -14.27 -9.87
N ILE A 96 6.94 -13.17 -10.27
CA ILE A 96 8.28 -12.78 -9.80
C ILE A 96 8.34 -12.57 -8.27
N GLU A 97 7.22 -12.25 -7.63
CA GLU A 97 7.06 -12.07 -6.18
C GLU A 97 7.30 -13.34 -5.36
N HIS A 98 7.31 -14.52 -6.00
CA HIS A 98 7.59 -15.80 -5.35
C HIS A 98 9.06 -16.20 -5.39
N LEU A 99 9.89 -15.45 -6.12
CA LEU A 99 11.32 -15.68 -6.18
C LEU A 99 12.03 -15.15 -4.93
N THR A 100 13.20 -15.72 -4.66
CA THR A 100 14.10 -15.19 -3.63
C THR A 100 14.71 -13.86 -4.07
N GLU A 101 15.15 -13.06 -3.10
CA GLU A 101 15.83 -11.78 -3.39
C GLU A 101 17.03 -11.95 -4.33
N GLU A 102 17.79 -13.04 -4.18
CA GLU A 102 18.95 -13.35 -5.02
C GLU A 102 18.54 -13.64 -6.48
N GLU A 103 17.44 -14.37 -6.68
CA GLU A 103 16.88 -14.65 -8.01
C GLU A 103 16.33 -13.38 -8.67
N ILE A 104 15.65 -12.51 -7.92
CA ILE A 104 15.16 -11.22 -8.41
C ILE A 104 16.34 -10.33 -8.83
N GLU A 105 17.40 -10.27 -8.04
CA GLU A 105 18.59 -9.48 -8.35
C GLU A 105 19.34 -10.02 -9.57
N ASP A 106 19.40 -11.33 -9.79
CA ASP A 106 19.96 -11.91 -11.02
C ASP A 106 19.16 -11.51 -12.27
N ILE A 107 17.82 -11.55 -12.20
CA ILE A 107 16.94 -11.09 -13.29
C ILE A 107 17.18 -9.60 -13.58
N ARG A 108 17.26 -8.78 -12.52
CA ARG A 108 17.55 -7.34 -12.64
C ARG A 108 18.92 -7.08 -13.27
N ALA A 109 19.96 -7.80 -12.83
CA ALA A 109 21.30 -7.67 -13.37
C ALA A 109 21.39 -8.07 -14.85
N ARG A 110 20.62 -9.09 -15.29
CA ARG A 110 20.49 -9.45 -16.71
C ARG A 110 19.83 -8.33 -17.51
N LEU A 111 18.75 -7.74 -17.01
CA LEU A 111 18.10 -6.59 -17.66
C LEU A 111 19.02 -5.37 -17.79
N GLU A 112 19.77 -5.04 -16.75
CA GLU A 112 20.69 -3.90 -16.78
C GLU A 112 21.83 -4.12 -17.79
N LYS A 113 22.28 -5.37 -17.96
CA LYS A 113 23.27 -5.75 -18.98
C LYS A 113 22.70 -5.69 -20.40
N GLU A 114 21.48 -6.18 -20.61
CA GLU A 114 20.80 -6.09 -21.92
C GLU A 114 20.51 -4.64 -22.31
N ASN A 115 20.22 -3.78 -21.33
CA ASN A 115 20.05 -2.34 -21.50
C ASN A 115 21.36 -1.55 -21.28
N GLY A 116 22.52 -2.18 -21.49
CA GLY A 116 23.84 -1.58 -21.27
C GLY A 116 24.03 -0.20 -21.93
N PRO A 117 25.11 0.54 -21.61
CA PRO A 117 25.29 1.98 -21.87
C PRO A 117 25.24 2.48 -23.33
N GLU A 118 24.86 1.63 -24.29
CA GLU A 118 24.50 1.99 -25.66
C GLU A 118 22.97 2.16 -25.87
N GLY A 119 22.15 1.93 -24.84
CA GLY A 119 20.80 2.45 -24.76
C GLY A 119 20.83 3.95 -24.52
N GLU A 120 21.22 4.73 -25.53
CA GLU A 120 21.03 6.18 -25.54
C GLU A 120 19.57 6.46 -25.15
N LYS A 121 19.34 6.93 -23.92
CA LYS A 121 18.09 7.60 -23.56
C LYS A 121 17.92 8.64 -24.66
N PRO A 122 16.91 8.53 -25.55
CA PRO A 122 16.82 9.44 -26.67
C PRO A 122 16.75 10.83 -26.05
N SER A 123 17.76 11.66 -26.37
CA SER A 123 17.76 13.06 -25.97
C SER A 123 16.37 13.63 -26.27
N PRO A 124 15.75 14.42 -25.36
CA PRO A 124 14.36 14.88 -25.51
C PRO A 124 14.04 15.46 -26.90
N HIS A 125 15.05 16.02 -27.57
CA HIS A 125 14.95 16.49 -28.96
C HIS A 125 14.63 15.38 -29.97
N HIS A 126 15.18 14.18 -29.83
CA HIS A 126 15.00 13.06 -30.76
C HIS A 126 13.59 12.44 -30.70
N ALA A 127 12.96 12.44 -29.52
CA ALA A 127 11.58 12.00 -29.35
C ALA A 127 10.59 12.98 -30.00
N MET A 128 10.85 14.30 -29.92
CA MET A 128 10.05 15.30 -30.60
C MET A 128 10.17 15.23 -32.12
N THR A 129 11.36 14.98 -32.68
CA THR A 129 11.54 14.89 -34.14
C THR A 129 10.76 13.73 -34.76
N ARG A 130 10.65 12.59 -34.06
CA ARG A 130 9.84 11.44 -34.52
C ARG A 130 8.32 11.70 -34.50
N LEU A 131 7.85 12.59 -33.61
CA LEU A 131 6.43 12.96 -33.56
C LEU A 131 6.09 14.01 -34.62
N LEU A 132 7.04 14.88 -34.98
CA LEU A 132 6.87 15.89 -36.03
C LEU A 132 7.03 15.30 -37.44
N SER A 133 7.78 14.22 -37.62
CA SER A 133 7.92 13.52 -38.91
C SER A 133 6.76 12.56 -39.24
N ARG A 134 5.80 12.39 -38.32
CA ARG A 134 4.64 11.50 -38.47
C ARG A 134 3.34 12.25 -38.80
N ARG A 135 3.45 13.54 -39.14
CA ARG A 135 2.40 14.35 -39.78
C ARG A 135 2.77 14.62 -41.22
#